data_AF-A0A2D0HHD3-F1
#
_entry.id   AF-A0A2D0HHD3-F1
#
_cell.length_a   1.000
_cell.length_b   1.000
_cell.length_c   1.000
_cell.angle_alpha   90.00
_cell.angle_beta   90.00
_cell.angle_gamma   90.00
#
_symmetry.space_group_name_H-M   'P 1'
#
loop_
_entity.id
_entity.type
_entity.pdbx_description
1 polymer ?
#
loop_
_entity_poly.entity_id
_entity_poly.type
_entity_poly.pdbx_seq_one_letter_code
_entity_poly.pdbx_strand_id
1 'polypeptide(L)' 'MGSRLRVFLTREQDKTLFNLRTADVPQKVKDRAEVIRLSANGWYVEKIAAHFNWTAQTVREVLHRWENHPFTQF' A
#
# COMPACT_ATOMS: atom_id res chain seq x y z
N MET A 1 1.82 2.06 -20.83
CA MET A 1 1.20 2.35 -19.52
C MET A 1 1.50 1.19 -18.61
N GLY A 2 2.12 1.45 -17.45
CA GLY A 2 2.64 0.40 -16.57
C GLY A 2 1.57 -0.54 -16.01
N SER A 3 2.02 -1.72 -15.61
CA SER A 3 1.20 -2.81 -15.09
C SER A 3 0.33 -2.37 -13.91
N ARG A 4 -0.96 -2.72 -13.97
CA ARG A 4 -1.88 -2.60 -12.83
C ARG A 4 -1.53 -3.72 -11.85
N LEU A 5 -0.82 -3.39 -10.78
CA LEU A 5 -0.59 -4.32 -9.68
C LEU A 5 -1.71 -4.09 -8.67
N ARG A 6 -2.71 -4.98 -8.72
CA ARG A 6 -3.92 -4.89 -7.90
C ARG A 6 -3.82 -5.88 -6.77
N VAL A 7 -3.67 -5.37 -5.56
CA VAL A 7 -3.71 -6.18 -4.34
C VAL A 7 -5.17 -6.46 -3.97
N PHE A 8 -5.49 -7.69 -3.63
CA PHE A 8 -6.80 -8.04 -3.08
C PHE A 8 -6.71 -8.05 -1.56
N LEU A 9 -7.40 -7.11 -0.91
CA LEU A 9 -7.48 -7.05 0.54
C LEU A 9 -8.73 -7.76 1.04
N THR A 10 -8.57 -8.57 2.08
CA THR A 10 -9.73 -9.06 2.84
C THR A 10 -10.31 -7.94 3.70
N ARG A 11 -11.56 -8.11 4.14
CA ARG A 11 -12.23 -7.14 5.02
C ARG A 11 -11.47 -6.89 6.33
N GLU A 12 -10.78 -7.90 6.83
CA GLU A 12 -9.93 -7.80 8.03
C GLU A 12 -8.67 -7.01 7.75
N GLN A 13 -8.01 -7.25 6.61
CA GLN A 13 -6.83 -6.50 6.20
C GLN A 13 -7.15 -5.02 5.97
N ASP A 14 -8.25 -4.68 5.30
CA ASP A 14 -8.65 -3.28 5.12
C ASP A 14 -8.94 -2.59 6.47
N LYS A 15 -9.61 -3.29 7.40
CA LYS A 15 -9.80 -2.77 8.77
C LYS A 15 -8.47 -2.51 9.48
N THR A 16 -7.53 -3.46 9.41
CA THR A 16 -6.21 -3.29 10.03
C THR A 16 -5.43 -2.13 9.42
N LEU A 17 -5.40 -2.01 8.08
CA LEU A 17 -4.77 -0.90 7.38
C LEU A 17 -5.44 0.44 7.70
N PHE A 18 -6.76 0.45 7.87
CA PHE A 18 -7.50 1.63 8.31
C PHE A 18 -7.13 2.03 9.74
N ASN A 19 -7.00 1.06 10.65
CA ASN A 19 -6.59 1.29 12.03
C ASN A 19 -5.13 1.78 12.13
N LEU A 20 -4.24 1.38 11.23
CA LEU A 20 -2.87 1.89 11.19
C LEU A 20 -2.80 3.40 10.90
N ARG A 21 -3.81 3.97 10.20
CA ARG A 21 -3.89 5.42 9.97
C ARG A 21 -4.09 6.19 11.27
N THR A 22 -4.89 5.64 12.19
CA THR A 22 -5.21 6.25 13.48
C THR A 22 -4.27 5.84 14.60
N ALA A 23 -3.53 4.74 14.44
CA ALA A 23 -2.52 4.29 15.38
C ALA A 23 -1.35 5.30 15.51
N ASP A 24 -0.69 5.28 16.66
CA ASP A 24 0.53 6.05 16.94
C ASP A 24 1.75 5.35 16.34
N VAL A 25 1.72 5.18 15.01
CA VAL A 25 2.80 4.59 14.22
C VAL A 25 3.50 5.66 13.40
N PRO A 26 4.79 5.46 13.03
CA PRO A 26 5.51 6.40 12.19
C PRO A 26 4.76 6.71 10.88
N GLN A 27 4.88 7.93 10.37
CA GLN A 27 4.20 8.36 9.13
C GLN A 27 4.49 7.43 7.94
N LYS A 28 5.72 6.88 7.85
CA LYS A 28 6.08 5.89 6.82
C LYS A 28 5.19 4.65 6.81
N VAL A 29 4.72 4.21 7.98
CA VAL A 29 3.80 3.06 8.12
C VAL A 29 2.44 3.43 7.58
N LYS A 30 1.96 4.65 7.86
CA LYS A 30 0.68 5.19 7.37
C LYS A 30 0.70 5.34 5.85
N ASP A 31 1.76 5.90 5.29
CA ASP A 31 1.94 6.06 3.84
C ASP A 31 1.89 4.70 3.13
N ARG A 32 2.61 3.70 3.66
CA ARG A 32 2.61 2.33 3.10
C ARG A 32 1.22 1.69 3.16
N ALA A 33 0.51 1.85 4.29
CA ALA A 33 -0.84 1.34 4.42
C ALA A 33 -1.79 1.98 3.40
N GLU A 34 -1.64 3.28 3.14
CA GLU A 34 -2.43 4.01 2.17
C GLU A 34 -2.11 3.60 0.72
N VAL A 35 -0.83 3.40 0.38
CA VAL A 35 -0.39 2.83 -0.90
C VAL A 35 -1.07 1.50 -1.21
N ILE A 36 -1.14 0.59 -0.23
CA ILE A 36 -1.74 -0.74 -0.38
C ILE A 36 -3.26 -0.61 -0.59
N ARG A 37 -3.95 0.26 0.17
CA ARG A 37 -5.38 0.52 -0.02
C ARG A 37 -5.69 1.14 -1.37
N LEU A 38 -4.86 2.06 -1.85
CA LEU A 38 -5.03 2.67 -3.18
C LEU A 38 -4.85 1.62 -4.30
N SER A 39 -3.85 0.75 -4.20
CA SER A 39 -3.68 -0.39 -5.12
C SER A 39 -4.91 -1.31 -5.10
N ALA A 40 -5.47 -1.61 -3.92
CA ALA A 40 -6.66 -2.43 -3.79
C ALA A 40 -7.92 -1.80 -4.43
N ASN A 41 -8.02 -0.47 -4.34
CA ASN A 41 -9.04 0.32 -5.04
C ASN A 41 -8.81 0.40 -6.57
N GLY A 42 -7.77 -0.24 -7.11
CA GLY A 42 -7.49 -0.32 -8.55
C GLY A 42 -6.69 0.86 -9.09
N TRP A 43 -6.00 1.62 -8.24
CA TRP A 43 -5.12 2.68 -8.70
C TRP A 43 -3.87 2.12 -9.39
N TYR A 44 -3.36 2.87 -10.37
CA TYR A 44 -2.10 2.53 -11.03
C TYR A 44 -0.91 2.85 -10.13
N VAL A 45 0.10 1.98 -10.16
CA VAL A 45 1.38 2.17 -9.45
C VAL A 45 1.99 3.54 -9.73
N GLU A 46 1.98 3.97 -11.00
CA GLU A 46 2.52 5.27 -11.44
C GLU A 46 1.74 6.45 -10.83
N LYS A 47 0.41 6.32 -10.71
CA LYS A 47 -0.46 7.34 -10.10
C LYS A 47 -0.23 7.43 -8.60
N ILE A 48 -0.07 6.29 -7.92
CA ILE A 48 0.26 6.23 -6.50
C ILE A 48 1.66 6.83 -6.26
N ALA A 49 2.64 6.43 -7.06
CA ALA A 49 4.01 6.94 -6.99
C ALA A 49 4.05 8.48 -7.11
N ALA A 50 3.32 9.05 -8.07
CA ALA A 50 3.20 10.50 -8.21
C ALA A 50 2.54 11.19 -6.99
N HIS A 51 1.57 10.52 -6.34
CA HIS A 51 0.88 11.07 -5.17
C HIS A 51 1.80 11.17 -3.94
N PHE A 52 2.66 10.18 -3.74
CA PHE A 52 3.60 10.13 -2.60
C PHE A 52 4.99 10.68 -2.93
N ASN A 53 5.21 11.17 -4.17
CA ASN A 53 6.52 11.56 -4.69
C ASN A 53 7.56 10.42 -4.58
N TRP A 54 7.12 9.18 -4.81
CA TRP A 54 7.96 7.97 -4.80
C TRP A 54 8.26 7.50 -6.21
N THR A 55 9.22 6.59 -6.34
CA THR A 55 9.42 5.88 -7.60
C THR A 55 8.39 4.75 -7.75
N ALA A 56 8.00 4.45 -8.99
CA ALA A 56 7.11 3.32 -9.27
C ALA A 56 7.71 1.99 -8.79
N GLN A 57 9.04 1.87 -8.74
CA GLN A 57 9.74 0.72 -8.21
C GLN A 57 9.50 0.55 -6.71
N THR A 58 9.61 1.64 -5.92
CA THR A 58 9.32 1.61 -4.48
C THR A 58 7.88 1.15 -4.21
N VAL A 59 6.91 1.66 -4.97
CA VAL A 59 5.51 1.23 -4.84
C VAL A 59 5.36 -0.26 -5.16
N ARG A 60 5.98 -0.76 -6.24
CA ARG A 60 5.98 -2.20 -6.56
C ARG A 60 6.58 -3.05 -5.46
N GLU A 61 7.71 -2.63 -4.89
CA GLU A 61 8.35 -3.35 -3.78
C GLU A 61 7.45 -3.41 -2.54
N VAL A 62 6.77 -2.31 -2.19
CA VAL A 62 5.82 -2.29 -1.07
C VAL A 62 4.66 -3.26 -1.32
N LEU A 63 4.08 -3.25 -2.52
CA LEU A 63 2.97 -4.15 -2.87
C LEU A 63 3.42 -5.62 -2.91
N HIS A 64 4.59 -5.90 -3.51
CA HIS A 64 5.12 -7.26 -3.61
C HIS A 64 5.49 -7.82 -2.23
N ARG A 65 6.02 -6.98 -1.33
CA ARG A 65 6.26 -7.38 0.06
C ARG A 65 4.96 -7.66 0.81
N TRP A 66 3.93 -6.85 0.59
CA TRP A 66 2.61 -7.09 1.17
C TRP A 66 1.99 -8.42 0.72
N GLU A 67 2.07 -8.74 -0.57
CA GLU A 67 1.55 -10.02 -1.10
C GLU A 67 2.25 -11.24 -0.49
N ASN A 68 3.56 -11.16 -0.25
CA ASN A 68 4.30 -12.23 0.41
C ASN A 68 4.15 -12.24 1.93
N HIS A 69 4.10 -11.05 2.56
CA HIS A 69 4.14 -10.86 4.01
C HIS A 69 3.24 -9.68 4.45
N PRO A 70 1.92 -9.91 4.62
CA PRO A 70 0.98 -8.83 4.91
C PRO A 70 1.15 -8.18 6.29
N PHE A 71 1.86 -8.78 7.25
CA PHE A 71 1.90 -8.23 8.62
C PHE A 71 3.29 -8.08 9.23
N THR A 72 4.35 -8.41 8.49
CA THR A 72 5.71 -8.50 9.06
C THR A 72 6.52 -7.20 8.93
N GLN A 73 5.97 -6.11 8.38
CA GLN A 73 6.72 -4.87 8.09
C GLN A 73 6.06 -3.57 8.59
N PHE A 74 5.07 -3.67 9.47
CA PHE A 74 4.46 -2.51 10.14
C PHE A 74 4.90 -2.42 11.59
#